data_AF-A0A382CAV8-F1
#
_entry.id   AF-A0A382CAV8-F1
#
_cell.length_a   1.000
_cell.length_b   1.000
_cell.length_c   1.000
_cell.angle_alpha   90.00
_cell.angle_beta   90.00
_cell.angle_gamma   90.00
#
_symmetry.space_group_name_H-M   'P 1'
#
loop_
_entity.id
_entity.type
_entity.pdbx_description
1 polymer ?
#
loop_
_entity_poly.entity_id
_entity_poly.type
_entity_poly.pdbx_seq_one_letter_code
_entity_poly.pdbx_strand_id
1 'polypeptide(L)' 'QNTLQRPYSEVQDNLLDESMRPLDLLRFKLAFFGASKFDPKSDLWTRISMYQGAPMPDQLSNPDCDNWFFPVIPKQVV' A
#
# COMPACT_ATOMS: atom_id res chain seq x y z
N GLN A 1 4.97 -13.96 -14.98
CA GLN A 1 3.90 -14.12 -15.99
C GLN A 1 2.81 -13.04 -15.89
N ASN A 2 2.53 -12.43 -14.72
CA ASN A 2 1.59 -11.29 -14.60
C ASN A 2 2.20 -9.89 -14.80
N THR A 3 3.53 -9.76 -14.76
CA THR A 3 4.24 -8.47 -14.79
C THR A 3 4.19 -7.74 -16.13
N LEU A 4 4.18 -8.48 -17.24
CA LEU A 4 4.05 -7.91 -18.59
C LEU A 4 2.76 -7.12 -18.81
N GLN A 5 1.69 -7.41 -18.07
CA GLN A 5 0.39 -6.73 -18.20
C GLN A 5 0.14 -5.66 -17.12
N ARG A 6 0.97 -5.63 -16.06
CA ARG A 6 0.79 -4.74 -14.90
C ARG A 6 2.12 -4.03 -14.57
N PRO A 7 2.31 -2.79 -15.06
CA PRO A 7 3.58 -2.05 -14.99
C PRO A 7 4.21 -1.90 -13.59
N TYR A 8 3.44 -2.11 -12.52
CA TYR A 8 3.88 -1.93 -11.13
C TYR A 8 3.74 -3.19 -10.26
N SER A 9 3.61 -4.35 -10.90
CA SER A 9 3.45 -5.63 -10.17
C SER A 9 4.76 -6.32 -9.79
N GLU A 10 5.90 -5.73 -10.16
CA GLU A 10 7.24 -6.15 -9.76
C GLU A 10 8.00 -5.04 -9.06
N VAL A 11 9.09 -5.44 -8.42
CA VAL A 11 10.06 -4.51 -7.86
C VAL A 11 10.80 -3.83 -9.01
N GLN A 12 10.70 -2.50 -9.08
CA GLN A 12 11.33 -1.65 -10.11
C GLN A 12 12.63 -0.98 -9.61
N ASP A 13 13.29 -1.58 -8.62
CA ASP A 13 14.46 -1.00 -7.93
C ASP A 13 15.73 -1.82 -8.19
N ASN A 14 16.90 -1.17 -8.15
CA ASN A 14 18.19 -1.83 -8.34
C ASN A 14 18.63 -2.52 -7.04
N LEU A 15 18.38 -3.82 -6.95
CA LEU A 15 18.71 -4.62 -5.76
C LEU A 15 20.21 -4.76 -5.47
N LEU A 16 21.07 -4.41 -6.43
CA LEU A 16 22.53 -4.45 -6.28
C LEU A 16 23.14 -3.08 -5.98
N ASP A 17 22.32 -2.03 -5.97
CA ASP A 17 22.80 -0.69 -5.66
C ASP A 17 23.25 -0.60 -4.20
N GLU A 18 24.39 0.03 -3.93
CA GLU A 18 24.90 0.20 -2.56
C GLU A 18 23.97 1.07 -1.70
N SER A 19 23.16 1.93 -2.33
CA SER A 19 22.18 2.78 -1.65
C SER A 19 20.83 2.09 -1.43
N MET A 20 20.60 0.91 -2.02
CA MET A 20 19.35 0.17 -1.84
C MET A 20 19.22 -0.29 -0.40
N ARG A 21 18.05 -0.02 0.21
CA ARG A 21 17.76 -0.47 1.57
C ARG A 21 16.78 -1.65 1.52
N PRO A 22 17.04 -2.74 2.25
CA PRO A 22 16.08 -3.84 2.36
C PRO A 22 14.68 -3.42 2.83
N LEU A 23 14.59 -2.31 3.56
CA LEU A 23 13.33 -1.71 4.00
C LEU A 23 12.43 -1.28 2.83
N ASP A 24 13.00 -0.87 1.70
CA ASP A 24 12.24 -0.43 0.53
C ASP A 24 11.52 -1.62 -0.13
N LEU A 25 12.17 -2.79 -0.19
CA LEU A 25 11.53 -4.06 -0.57
C LEU A 25 10.42 -4.48 0.40
N LEU A 26 10.65 -4.31 1.70
CA LEU A 26 9.65 -4.65 2.71
C LEU A 26 8.40 -3.77 2.55
N ARG A 27 8.56 -2.47 2.25
CA ARG A 27 7.44 -1.55 1.98
C ARG A 27 6.61 -2.02 0.79
N PHE A 28 7.27 -2.40 -0.32
CA PHE A 28 6.59 -2.98 -1.49
C PHE A 28 5.77 -4.21 -1.10
N LYS A 29 6.38 -5.18 -0.39
CA LYS A 29 5.69 -6.40 0.04
C LYS A 29 4.48 -6.12 0.95
N LEU A 30 4.65 -5.23 1.92
CA LEU A 30 3.60 -4.86 2.87
C LEU A 30 2.42 -4.15 2.19
N ALA A 31 2.64 -3.39 1.13
CA ALA A 31 1.58 -2.74 0.38
C ALA A 31 0.56 -3.75 -0.22
N PHE A 32 1.02 -4.94 -0.64
CA PHE A 32 0.12 -6.01 -1.09
C PHE A 32 -0.77 -6.56 0.04
N PHE A 33 -0.36 -6.42 1.30
CA PHE A 33 -1.13 -6.84 2.47
C PHE A 33 -2.03 -5.73 3.03
N GLY A 34 -2.21 -4.62 2.31
CA GLY A 34 -3.06 -3.51 2.75
C GLY A 34 -2.40 -2.59 3.78
N ALA A 35 -1.07 -2.59 3.85
CA ALA A 35 -0.32 -1.58 4.59
C ALA A 35 -0.34 -0.23 3.87
N SER A 36 -0.52 0.83 4.63
CA SER A 36 -0.55 2.22 4.18
C SER A 36 0.21 3.12 5.18
N LYS A 37 0.32 4.43 4.88
CA LYS A 37 0.96 5.43 5.76
C LYS A 37 2.34 5.01 6.29
N PHE A 38 3.22 4.64 5.36
CA PHE A 38 4.56 4.19 5.71
C PHE A 38 5.45 5.34 6.20
N ASP A 39 5.68 5.37 7.51
CA ASP A 39 6.44 6.39 8.22
C ASP A 39 7.79 5.80 8.68
N PRO A 40 8.89 6.06 7.94
CA PRO A 40 10.19 5.51 8.26
C PRO A 40 10.71 6.10 9.58
N LYS A 41 11.11 5.23 10.51
CA LYS A 41 11.67 5.62 11.81
C LYS A 41 13.18 5.43 11.88
N SER A 42 13.70 4.44 11.16
CA SER A 42 15.13 4.22 10.94
C SER A 42 15.33 3.32 9.71
N ASP A 43 16.57 2.95 9.42
CA ASP A 43 16.90 2.04 8.31
C ASP A 43 16.34 0.63 8.50
N LEU A 44 16.01 0.25 9.74
CA LEU A 44 15.49 -1.09 10.08
C LEU A 44 14.03 -1.09 10.54
N TRP A 45 13.44 0.09 10.75
CA TRP A 45 12.10 0.20 11.31
C TRP A 45 11.25 1.21 10.53
N THR A 46 10.11 0.75 10.04
CA THR A 46 9.06 1.61 9.49
C THR A 46 7.76 1.35 10.22
N ARG A 47 7.07 2.42 10.62
CA ARG A 47 5.70 2.31 11.11
C ARG A 47 4.75 2.28 9.92
N ILE A 48 3.68 1.50 10.03
CA ILE A 48 2.64 1.36 9.01
C ILE A 48 1.24 1.40 9.65
N SER A 49 0.22 1.60 8.83
CA SER A 49 -1.19 1.42 9.20
C SER A 49 -1.81 0.35 8.29
N MET A 50 -2.32 -0.72 8.88
CA MET A 50 -3.00 -1.80 8.15
C MET A 50 -4.49 -1.50 8.00
N TYR A 51 -5.08 -1.85 6.85
CA TYR A 51 -6.54 -1.83 6.62
C TYR A 51 -7.20 -0.49 6.95
N GLN A 52 -6.53 0.62 6.60
CA GLN A 52 -7.06 1.94 6.92
C GLN A 52 -8.39 2.18 6.20
N GLY A 53 -9.44 2.48 6.97
CA GLY A 53 -10.77 2.74 6.43
C GLY A 53 -11.61 1.49 6.18
N ALA A 54 -11.07 0.28 6.44
CA ALA A 54 -11.84 -0.96 6.33
C ALA A 54 -13.09 -0.94 7.22
N PRO A 55 -14.22 -1.51 6.76
CA PRO A 55 -15.46 -1.54 7.51
C PRO A 55 -15.32 -2.36 8.78
N MET A 56 -16.02 -1.93 9.83
CA MET A 56 -16.25 -2.74 11.02
C MET A 56 -17.28 -3.85 10.72
N PRO A 57 -17.36 -4.92 11.55
CA PRO A 57 -18.27 -6.04 11.29
C PRO A 57 -19.74 -5.66 11.08
N ASP A 58 -20.22 -4.63 11.77
CA ASP A 58 -21.56 -4.07 11.65
C ASP A 58 -21.79 -3.29 10.34
N GLN A 59 -20.72 -2.81 9.70
CA GLN A 59 -20.74 -2.05 8.46
C GLN A 59 -20.66 -2.93 7.21
N LEU A 60 -20.42 -4.25 7.36
CA LEU A 60 -20.29 -5.19 6.24
C LEU A 60 -21.57 -5.32 5.40
N SER A 61 -22.73 -4.98 5.96
CA SER A 61 -24.01 -5.00 5.24
C SER A 61 -24.18 -3.82 4.27
N ASN A 62 -23.29 -2.81 4.32
CA ASN A 62 -23.35 -1.67 3.41
C ASN A 62 -22.91 -2.09 1.99
N PRO A 63 -23.66 -1.75 0.92
CA PRO A 63 -23.26 -2.02 -0.45
C PRO A 63 -21.86 -1.51 -0.84
N ASP A 64 -21.40 -0.43 -0.20
CA ASP A 64 -20.10 0.20 -0.47
C ASP A 64 -18.97 -0.29 0.46
N CYS A 65 -19.18 -1.39 1.20
CA CYS A 65 -18.23 -1.84 2.23
C CYS A 65 -16.84 -2.24 1.70
N ASP A 66 -16.67 -2.47 0.39
CA ASP A 66 -15.38 -2.78 -0.24
C ASP A 66 -14.63 -1.54 -0.77
N ASN A 67 -15.27 -0.37 -0.81
CA ASN A 67 -14.74 0.84 -1.45
C ASN A 67 -13.75 1.64 -0.58
N TRP A 68 -13.12 1.01 0.41
CA TRP A 68 -12.19 1.66 1.36
C TRP A 68 -10.73 1.60 0.95
N PHE A 69 -10.35 0.68 0.06
CA PHE A 69 -8.94 0.38 -0.24
C PHE A 69 -8.22 1.52 -0.97
N PHE A 70 -8.95 2.36 -1.71
CA PHE A 70 -8.38 3.47 -2.47
C PHE A 70 -8.82 4.83 -1.92
N PRO A 71 -7.93 5.84 -1.93
CA PRO A 71 -8.30 7.20 -1.56
C PRO A 71 -9.37 7.73 -2.50
N VAL A 72 -10.39 8.37 -1.93
CA VAL A 72 -11.48 8.99 -2.70
C VAL A 72 -10.95 10.26 -3.36
N ILE A 73 -11.07 10.34 -4.69
CA ILE A 73 -10.76 11.57 -5.41
C ILE A 73 -11.76 12.65 -4.97
N PRO A 74 -11.31 13.81 -4.46
CA PRO A 74 -12.23 14.86 -4.07
C PRO A 74 -13.02 15.31 -5.30
N LYS A 75 -14.36 15.30 -5.21
CA LYS A 75 -15.21 15.83 -6.26
C LYS A 75 -14.97 17.33 -6.34
N GLN A 76 -14.66 17.82 -7.54
CA GLN A 76 -14.43 19.23 -7.79
C GLN A 76 -15.73 19.97 -7.45
N VAL A 77 -15.67 20.85 -6.45
CA VAL A 77 -16.81 21.71 -6.11
C VAL A 77 -16.86 22.77 -7.20
N VAL A 78 -17.92 22.72 -8.01
CA VAL A 78 -18.23 23.74 -9.04
C VAL A 78 -18.62 25.05 -8.35
#